data_AF-A0A815TX00-F1
#
_entry.id   AF-A0A815TX00-F1
#
_cell.length_a   1.000
_cell.length_b   1.000
_cell.length_c   1.000
_cell.angle_alpha   90.00
_cell.angle_beta   90.00
_cell.angle_gamma   90.00
#
_symmetry.space_group_name_H-M   'P 1'
#
loop_
_entity.id
_entity.type
_entity.pdbx_description
1 polymer ?
#
loop_
_entity_poly.entity_id
_entity_poly.type
_entity_poly.pdbx_seq_one_letter_code
_entity_poly.pdbx_strand_id
1 'polypeptide(L)'
;AKHRHPLTALQEDEPITSPTPSSILQMPFTPGRTPNKNRGMAFSPMTYTTSPAQSNIGANGRTPMSTPSRTRSDLGSARKLRLVNEQDELEGDIDVNTADNQVVIWGTDVHVNECKRRFITFLKKFHLNIEEANLEGVDPTKPFYMQKLEEIHLLERPFLNVDCAHFKQIDKTMLNQLIAYPQEVIPIFDIAVNELFFTIYENDTLPHQIQVRPYNVDMFKNMRCLDPEDIDKLVSLTGMVIRSSLIMPEMRSAYFSCNICGFHVQVEIDRGRIAEPTICTSCNTAHSFELIHNRSLFADKQFIKLQETPEEMPAGQTPVTVTIVAHNDLVDAVQPGDRVQVTGIFRAVPVRINPKTRNVRSVYRTFIDVIHFRRHKTFTAVGGLEEQTTNDDEESSSSKFSKERLAQFRNLSERPDIYELLSNAIAPSIFGHEDVKKGILLQLFGGTKKSFTDAGRKSCRSQINILLCGDPGTAKSQLQQYIFRLVPRAQYTNGKGTSAVGLTAYVTKDPETGHLALQTGALVLADNGICCIDEFDKMSESARSILHEVMVC
;
A
#
# COMPACT_ATOMS: atom_id res chain seq x y z
N ALA A 1 -16.21 -69.28 4.63
CA ALA A 1 -16.32 -70.62 4.03
C ALA A 1 -17.01 -70.49 2.67
N LYS A 2 -16.35 -70.99 1.60
CA LYS A 2 -16.89 -71.38 0.27
C LYS A 2 -17.34 -70.21 -0.65
N HIS A 3 -16.96 -70.07 -1.93
CA HIS A 3 -16.24 -70.93 -2.89
C HIS A 3 -15.76 -70.11 -4.13
N ARG A 4 -14.54 -70.44 -4.60
CA ARG A 4 -14.07 -70.67 -6.01
C ARG A 4 -14.02 -69.55 -7.10
N HIS A 5 -12.78 -69.23 -7.46
CA HIS A 5 -12.10 -69.07 -8.80
C HIS A 5 -12.77 -69.71 -10.05
N PRO A 6 -12.42 -69.34 -11.32
CA PRO A 6 -11.03 -69.20 -11.85
C PRO A 6 -10.70 -68.16 -12.95
N LEU A 7 -9.40 -68.18 -13.29
CA LEU A 7 -8.58 -67.43 -14.28
C LEU A 7 -8.76 -67.86 -15.75
N THR A 8 -8.43 -66.94 -16.68
CA THR A 8 -7.72 -67.10 -18.01
C THR A 8 -7.54 -65.69 -18.61
N ALA A 9 -6.32 -65.11 -18.72
CA ALA A 9 -5.34 -65.14 -19.84
C ALA A 9 -5.91 -64.51 -21.15
N LEU A 10 -5.34 -63.54 -21.89
CA LEU A 10 -3.97 -63.13 -22.25
C LEU A 10 -3.96 -61.66 -22.77
N GLN A 11 -2.74 -61.10 -22.89
CA GLN A 11 -2.20 -60.34 -24.04
C GLN A 11 -1.79 -58.87 -23.81
N GLU A 12 -0.50 -58.65 -24.09
CA GLU A 12 0.31 -57.43 -24.08
C GLU A 12 -0.10 -56.47 -25.21
N ASP A 13 0.08 -55.15 -25.04
CA ASP A 13 0.49 -54.23 -26.12
C ASP A 13 0.92 -52.84 -25.59
N GLU A 14 1.83 -52.24 -26.35
CA GLU A 14 2.77 -51.13 -26.09
C GLU A 14 2.20 -49.69 -25.95
N PRO A 15 3.03 -48.72 -25.47
CA PRO A 15 2.65 -47.33 -25.29
C PRO A 15 2.68 -46.48 -26.59
N ILE A 16 1.68 -45.62 -26.74
CA ILE A 16 1.46 -44.72 -27.89
C ILE A 16 2.36 -43.48 -27.79
N THR A 17 3.27 -43.33 -28.75
CA THR A 17 3.98 -42.10 -29.11
C THR A 17 3.11 -41.17 -29.96
N SER A 18 3.12 -39.86 -29.69
CA SER A 18 2.53 -38.82 -30.56
C SER A 18 3.60 -37.85 -31.10
N PRO A 19 3.43 -37.30 -32.32
CA PRO A 19 4.54 -36.93 -33.19
C PRO A 19 4.83 -35.42 -33.26
N THR A 20 6.09 -35.11 -33.59
CA THR A 20 6.59 -33.83 -34.10
C THR A 20 6.04 -33.50 -35.49
N PRO A 21 5.85 -32.22 -35.86
CA PRO A 21 5.80 -31.82 -37.25
C PRO A 21 7.06 -31.06 -37.67
N SER A 22 7.71 -31.58 -38.72
CA SER A 22 8.75 -30.92 -39.50
C SER A 22 8.13 -30.18 -40.70
N SER A 23 8.54 -28.92 -40.86
CA SER A 23 8.97 -28.25 -42.12
C SER A 23 8.05 -28.19 -43.35
N ILE A 24 7.86 -26.97 -43.89
CA ILE A 24 8.25 -26.48 -45.25
C ILE A 24 7.33 -25.32 -45.68
N LEU A 25 7.92 -24.14 -45.95
CA LEU A 25 7.70 -23.38 -47.20
C LEU A 25 8.70 -22.22 -47.26
N GLN A 26 9.71 -22.41 -48.11
CA GLN A 26 10.73 -21.44 -48.50
C GLN A 26 10.69 -21.36 -50.02
N MET A 27 10.62 -20.15 -50.58
CA MET A 27 10.76 -19.85 -52.01
C MET A 27 11.16 -18.35 -52.17
N PRO A 28 11.82 -17.94 -53.28
CA PRO A 28 13.21 -17.46 -53.21
C PRO A 28 13.57 -16.19 -54.03
N PHE A 29 14.85 -15.77 -53.95
CA PHE A 29 15.67 -14.91 -54.88
C PHE A 29 15.31 -13.41 -55.03
N THR A 30 16.21 -12.42 -55.23
CA THR A 30 17.59 -12.30 -55.77
C THR A 30 18.35 -11.05 -55.18
N PRO A 31 19.69 -10.92 -55.39
CA PRO A 31 20.56 -9.88 -54.82
C PRO A 31 20.80 -8.69 -55.77
N GLY A 32 21.15 -7.51 -55.23
CA GLY A 32 21.58 -6.39 -56.07
C GLY A 32 22.08 -5.13 -55.36
N ARG A 33 23.39 -4.86 -55.54
CA ARG A 33 24.05 -3.55 -55.74
C ARG A 33 24.31 -2.59 -54.56
N THR A 34 25.60 -2.48 -54.23
CA THR A 34 26.30 -1.24 -53.81
C THR A 34 26.43 -0.26 -55.00
N PRO A 35 26.57 1.07 -54.77
CA PRO A 35 27.93 1.63 -54.79
C PRO A 35 28.20 2.86 -53.89
N ASN A 36 29.47 2.96 -53.50
CA ASN A 36 30.36 4.12 -53.32
C ASN A 36 30.15 5.25 -52.29
N LYS A 37 31.13 5.32 -51.37
CA LYS A 37 31.95 6.46 -50.90
C LYS A 37 31.38 7.88 -51.04
N ASN A 38 31.24 8.55 -49.89
CA ASN A 38 31.89 9.85 -49.70
C ASN A 38 32.27 10.13 -48.24
N ARG A 39 33.46 10.73 -48.10
CA ARG A 39 34.10 11.28 -46.89
C ARG A 39 33.12 12.19 -46.12
N GLY A 40 33.05 12.15 -44.80
CA GLY A 40 34.12 12.54 -43.89
C GLY A 40 33.96 14.02 -43.51
N MET A 41 33.16 14.30 -42.48
CA MET A 41 33.13 15.58 -41.77
C MET A 41 32.93 15.27 -40.29
N ALA A 42 33.93 15.66 -39.51
CA ALA A 42 34.04 15.45 -38.09
C ALA A 42 33.04 16.31 -37.32
N PHE A 43 32.36 15.71 -36.35
CA PHE A 43 31.78 16.44 -35.22
C PHE A 43 32.20 15.72 -33.94
N SER A 44 33.13 16.36 -33.24
CA SER A 44 33.61 15.99 -31.91
C SER A 44 32.45 16.04 -30.91
N PRO A 45 32.16 14.99 -30.13
CA PRO A 45 31.45 15.18 -28.87
C PRO A 45 32.47 15.66 -27.84
N MET A 46 32.21 16.81 -27.23
CA MET A 46 32.96 17.30 -26.08
C MET A 46 32.99 16.22 -24.99
N THR A 47 34.17 15.68 -24.76
CA THR A 47 34.49 14.81 -23.63
C THR A 47 34.84 15.71 -22.47
N TYR A 48 33.91 15.93 -21.55
CA TYR A 48 34.25 16.43 -20.22
C TYR A 48 34.94 15.29 -19.47
N THR A 49 36.25 15.42 -19.35
CA THR A 49 37.09 14.60 -18.49
C THR A 49 36.62 14.78 -17.05
N THR A 50 36.23 13.69 -16.39
CA THR A 50 36.08 13.65 -14.93
C THR A 50 37.17 12.74 -14.40
N SER A 51 38.23 13.35 -13.89
CA SER A 51 39.24 12.68 -13.07
C SER A 51 38.61 12.34 -11.71
N PRO A 52 38.71 11.09 -11.21
CA PRO A 52 38.30 10.80 -9.86
C PRO A 52 39.44 11.21 -8.92
N ALA A 53 39.29 12.34 -8.23
CA ALA A 53 40.09 12.62 -7.05
C ALA A 53 39.62 11.66 -5.95
N GLN A 54 40.38 10.60 -5.72
CA GLN A 54 40.30 9.77 -4.54
C GLN A 54 40.85 10.56 -3.35
N SER A 55 40.00 10.97 -2.41
CA SER A 55 40.41 11.29 -1.05
C SER A 55 39.91 10.19 -0.11
N ASN A 56 40.76 9.18 0.07
CA ASN A 56 40.69 8.30 1.23
C ASN A 56 41.11 9.11 2.47
N ILE A 57 40.13 9.55 3.27
CA ILE A 57 40.40 9.91 4.66
C ILE A 57 40.25 8.64 5.47
N GLY A 58 41.37 8.11 5.95
CA GLY A 58 41.45 6.93 6.80
C GLY A 58 40.73 7.17 8.12
N ALA A 59 39.76 6.31 8.42
CA ALA A 59 39.15 6.22 9.73
C ALA A 59 40.03 5.37 10.66
N ASN A 60 41.01 6.02 11.30
CA ASN A 60 41.54 5.54 12.58
C ASN A 60 40.87 6.36 13.68
N GLY A 61 39.75 5.85 14.18
CA GLY A 61 39.01 6.42 15.30
C GLY A 61 37.88 5.49 15.68
N ARG A 62 38.02 4.78 16.80
CA ARG A 62 36.96 3.95 17.38
C ARG A 62 35.78 4.87 17.77
N THR A 63 34.71 4.87 16.98
CA THR A 63 33.39 5.36 17.38
C THR A 63 32.53 4.19 17.88
N PRO A 64 31.53 4.42 18.75
CA PRO A 64 30.67 3.35 19.26
C PRO A 64 29.85 2.75 18.11
N MET A 65 29.54 1.46 18.21
CA MET A 65 28.83 0.68 17.19
C MET A 65 27.50 1.34 16.76
N SER A 66 27.51 2.06 15.64
CA SER A 66 26.31 2.38 14.88
C SER A 66 25.98 1.19 14.00
N THR A 67 24.77 0.64 14.10
CA THR A 67 24.24 -0.30 13.11
C THR A 67 24.29 0.34 11.71
N PRO A 68 24.67 -0.39 10.65
CA PRO A 68 24.70 0.16 9.30
C PRO A 68 23.32 0.71 8.92
N SER A 69 23.27 1.96 8.46
CA SER A 69 22.06 2.66 8.01
C SER A 69 21.37 1.83 6.91
N ARG A 70 20.19 1.28 7.20
CA ARG A 70 19.43 0.48 6.23
C ARG A 70 18.60 1.43 5.38
N THR A 71 18.95 1.58 4.10
CA THR A 71 18.18 2.40 3.14
C THR A 71 16.74 1.94 3.00
N ARG A 72 15.80 2.91 3.00
CA ARG A 72 14.37 2.68 2.85
C ARG A 72 14.00 2.43 1.39
N SER A 73 13.25 1.36 1.11
CA SER A 73 12.86 1.01 -0.27
C SER A 73 11.76 1.91 -0.83
N ASP A 74 10.93 2.49 0.02
CA ASP A 74 9.81 3.38 -0.31
C ASP A 74 10.23 4.79 -0.73
N LEU A 75 11.40 5.25 -0.29
CA LEU A 75 11.91 6.58 -0.62
C LEU A 75 12.85 6.57 -1.84
N GLY A 76 13.16 5.37 -2.36
CA GLY A 76 14.21 5.16 -3.35
C GLY A 76 15.61 5.38 -2.74
N SER A 77 16.65 4.88 -3.40
CA SER A 77 18.02 5.09 -2.95
C SER A 77 18.36 6.59 -2.98
N ALA A 78 18.50 7.19 -1.78
CA ALA A 78 19.00 8.54 -1.60
C ALA A 78 20.28 8.69 -2.42
N ARG A 79 20.43 9.83 -3.11
CA ARG A 79 21.72 10.18 -3.73
C ARG A 79 22.78 9.93 -2.66
N LYS A 80 23.92 9.30 -2.98
CA LYS A 80 25.14 9.52 -2.19
C LYS A 80 25.23 11.04 -2.00
N LEU A 81 24.97 11.51 -0.79
CA LEU A 81 24.63 12.91 -0.51
C LEU A 81 25.77 13.77 -1.04
N ARG A 82 25.54 14.46 -2.16
CA ARG A 82 26.51 15.39 -2.69
C ARG A 82 26.32 16.69 -1.92
N LEU A 83 27.02 16.74 -0.81
CA LEU A 83 27.11 17.87 0.09
C LEU A 83 27.86 18.99 -0.65
N VAL A 84 27.22 20.15 -0.77
CA VAL A 84 27.85 21.36 -1.31
C VAL A 84 28.10 22.28 -0.12
N ASN A 85 29.34 22.77 -0.02
CA ASN A 85 29.73 23.77 0.96
C ASN A 85 29.49 25.15 0.32
N GLU A 86 28.67 26.00 0.94
CA GLU A 86 28.34 27.35 0.42
C GLU A 86 29.44 28.38 0.73
N GLN A 87 30.69 28.09 0.35
CA GLN A 87 31.76 29.08 0.38
C GLN A 87 32.42 29.16 -0.98
N ASP A 88 31.81 29.93 -1.88
CA ASP A 88 32.50 30.64 -2.95
C ASP A 88 31.66 31.88 -3.28
N GLU A 89 32.32 33.05 -3.28
CA GLU A 89 31.81 34.42 -3.42
C GLU A 89 31.41 35.13 -2.10
N LEU A 90 32.41 35.66 -1.40
CA LEU A 90 32.50 37.04 -0.88
C LEU A 90 33.84 37.19 -0.13
N GLU A 91 34.82 37.87 -0.73
CA GLU A 91 36.05 38.28 -0.04
C GLU A 91 35.70 39.35 1.01
N GLY A 92 35.85 39.01 2.29
CA GLY A 92 35.73 39.92 3.43
C GLY A 92 36.02 39.21 4.75
N ASP A 93 37.10 39.61 5.43
CA ASP A 93 37.56 39.07 6.71
C ASP A 93 36.51 39.19 7.82
N ILE A 94 35.97 38.06 8.31
CA ILE A 94 35.20 37.99 9.57
C ILE A 94 35.48 36.67 10.33
N ASP A 95 35.90 36.85 11.59
CA ASP A 95 36.01 35.96 12.76
C ASP A 95 35.72 34.44 12.68
N VAL A 96 36.72 33.67 13.12
CA VAL A 96 36.91 32.21 12.99
C VAL A 96 36.07 31.32 13.94
N ASN A 97 35.09 31.83 14.71
CA ASN A 97 34.43 31.02 15.77
C ASN A 97 32.92 30.75 15.62
N THR A 98 32.33 30.96 14.44
CA THR A 98 30.91 30.58 14.20
C THR A 98 30.67 30.02 12.79
N ALA A 99 31.57 29.18 12.29
CA ALA A 99 31.41 28.53 10.99
C ALA A 99 31.12 27.04 11.17
N ASP A 100 29.94 26.71 11.70
CA ASP A 100 29.35 25.41 11.36
C ASP A 100 29.08 25.47 9.86
N ASN A 101 29.96 24.83 9.08
CA ASN A 101 29.82 24.69 7.64
C ASN A 101 28.37 24.34 7.30
N GLN A 102 27.64 25.28 6.70
CA GLN A 102 26.26 25.12 6.29
C GLN A 102 26.23 24.21 5.08
N VAL A 103 26.31 22.92 5.34
CA VAL A 103 26.26 21.90 4.31
C VAL A 103 24.80 21.70 3.89
N VAL A 104 24.52 21.97 2.63
CA VAL A 104 23.21 21.80 2.01
C VAL A 104 23.24 20.64 1.03
N ILE A 105 22.13 19.93 0.90
CA ILE A 105 21.96 18.89 -0.11
C ILE A 105 21.74 19.54 -1.47
N TRP A 106 22.57 19.18 -2.46
CA TRP A 106 22.49 19.74 -3.80
C TRP A 106 21.07 19.64 -4.41
N GLY A 107 20.54 20.79 -4.84
CA GLY A 107 19.20 20.91 -5.44
C GLY A 107 18.07 21.12 -4.43
N THR A 108 18.40 21.35 -3.16
CA THR A 108 17.45 21.67 -2.09
C THR A 108 18.02 22.79 -1.21
N ASP A 109 17.21 23.34 -0.31
CA ASP A 109 17.59 24.31 0.73
C ASP A 109 17.67 23.65 2.12
N VAL A 110 17.74 22.31 2.18
CA VAL A 110 17.61 21.54 3.42
C VAL A 110 18.97 21.32 4.07
N HIS A 111 19.12 21.82 5.30
CA HIS A 111 20.26 21.55 6.18
C HIS A 111 20.01 20.30 7.03
N VAL A 112 20.87 19.28 6.89
CA VAL A 112 20.70 17.97 7.55
C VAL A 112 20.72 18.09 9.08
N ASN A 113 21.75 18.73 9.63
CA ASN A 113 21.93 18.83 11.09
C ASN A 113 20.85 19.69 11.75
N GLU A 114 20.44 20.76 11.08
CA GLU A 114 19.39 21.64 11.59
C GLU A 114 18.03 20.96 11.57
N CYS A 115 17.66 20.32 10.46
CA CYS A 115 16.41 19.57 10.33
C CYS A 115 16.30 18.49 11.42
N LYS A 116 17.38 17.73 11.63
CA LYS A 116 17.50 16.72 12.69
C LYS A 116 17.28 17.31 14.09
N ARG A 117 17.96 18.42 14.41
CA ARG A 117 17.84 19.09 15.73
C ARG A 117 16.43 19.63 15.97
N ARG A 118 15.81 20.26 14.96
CA ARG A 118 14.44 20.77 15.04
C ARG A 118 13.46 19.62 15.28
N PHE A 119 13.61 18.52 14.56
CA PHE A 119 12.76 17.34 14.72
C PHE A 119 12.89 16.68 16.10
N ILE A 120 14.10 16.51 16.64
CA ILE A 120 14.29 16.01 18.01
C ILE A 120 13.65 16.94 19.03
N THR A 121 13.76 18.26 18.82
CA THR A 121 13.15 19.26 19.68
C THR A 121 11.61 19.16 19.64
N PHE A 122 11.05 18.92 18.46
CA PHE A 122 9.62 18.67 18.28
C PHE A 122 9.14 17.45 19.06
N LEU A 123 9.81 16.30 18.93
CA LEU A 123 9.41 15.06 19.64
C LEU A 123 9.44 15.23 21.17
N LYS A 124 10.39 16.02 21.69
CA LYS A 124 10.52 16.30 23.14
C LYS A 124 9.49 17.28 23.68
N LYS A 125 9.06 18.25 22.87
CA LYS A 125 8.22 19.38 23.33
C LYS A 125 6.73 19.20 23.05
N PHE A 126 6.35 18.35 22.11
CA PHE A 126 4.96 18.27 21.69
C PHE A 126 4.07 17.58 22.73
N HIS A 127 3.03 18.29 23.16
CA HIS A 127 1.98 17.81 24.05
C HIS A 127 0.63 17.88 23.33
N LEU A 128 -0.20 16.86 23.53
CA LEU A 128 -1.58 16.86 23.03
C LEU A 128 -2.48 17.73 23.90
N ASN A 129 -3.58 18.21 23.32
CA ASN A 129 -4.65 18.83 24.10
C ASN A 129 -5.32 17.78 24.99
N ILE A 130 -5.90 18.23 26.11
CA ILE A 130 -6.50 17.31 27.12
C ILE A 130 -7.61 16.44 26.51
N GLU A 131 -8.40 16.99 25.59
CA GLU A 131 -9.47 16.25 24.89
C GLU A 131 -8.92 15.17 23.95
N GLU A 132 -7.88 15.50 23.18
CA GLU A 132 -7.21 14.58 22.25
C GLU A 132 -6.44 13.48 23.00
N ALA A 133 -5.78 13.84 24.09
CA ALA A 133 -5.07 12.90 24.96
C ALA A 133 -6.03 11.88 25.60
N ASN A 134 -7.21 12.31 26.04
CA ASN A 134 -8.24 11.42 26.58
C ASN A 134 -8.81 10.48 25.50
N LEU A 135 -8.91 10.96 24.26
CA LEU A 135 -9.40 10.16 23.13
C LEU A 135 -8.44 9.02 22.78
N GLU A 136 -7.14 9.30 22.82
CA GLU A 136 -6.09 8.32 22.55
C GLU A 136 -5.69 7.49 23.78
N GLY A 137 -6.20 7.82 24.97
CA GLY A 137 -5.86 7.14 26.22
C GLY A 137 -4.42 7.40 26.69
N VAL A 138 -3.89 8.58 26.38
CA VAL A 138 -2.51 9.02 26.62
C VAL A 138 -2.47 9.99 27.81
N ASP A 139 -1.42 9.92 28.61
CA ASP A 139 -1.27 10.84 29.74
C ASP A 139 -0.88 12.25 29.22
N PRO A 140 -1.69 13.30 29.47
CA PRO A 140 -1.44 14.63 28.90
C PRO A 140 -0.20 15.33 29.48
N THR A 141 0.33 14.83 30.59
CA THR A 141 1.48 15.42 31.29
C THR A 141 2.81 15.09 30.63
N LYS A 142 2.88 13.97 29.89
CA LYS A 142 4.08 13.54 29.18
C LYS A 142 4.02 13.98 27.71
N PRO A 143 5.16 14.19 27.04
CA PRO A 143 5.18 14.46 25.61
C PRO A 143 4.62 13.25 24.84
N PHE A 144 3.74 13.52 23.88
CA PHE A 144 2.98 12.48 23.18
C PHE A 144 3.89 11.50 22.44
N TYR A 145 4.86 12.00 21.68
CA TYR A 145 5.76 11.14 20.91
C TYR A 145 6.73 10.35 21.79
N MET A 146 7.02 10.82 23.01
CA MET A 146 7.81 10.04 23.97
C MET A 146 7.03 8.81 24.45
N GLN A 147 5.75 8.99 24.74
CA GLN A 147 4.88 7.87 25.08
C GLN A 147 4.70 6.91 23.90
N LYS A 148 4.65 7.42 22.66
CA LYS A 148 4.65 6.56 21.46
C LYS A 148 5.95 5.79 21.27
N LEU A 149 7.11 6.37 21.64
CA LEU A 149 8.37 5.63 21.63
C LEU A 149 8.42 4.56 22.75
N GLU A 150 7.88 4.85 23.93
CA GLU A 150 7.68 3.85 24.99
C GLU A 150 6.78 2.70 24.50
N GLU A 151 5.67 3.03 23.82
CA GLU A 151 4.76 2.04 23.21
C GLU A 151 5.47 1.19 22.15
N ILE A 152 6.27 1.80 21.27
CA ILE A 152 7.07 1.11 20.27
C ILE A 152 8.08 0.16 20.91
N HIS A 153 8.69 0.56 22.02
CA HIS A 153 9.62 -0.29 22.76
C HIS A 153 8.92 -1.52 23.35
N LEU A 154 7.73 -1.34 23.95
CA LEU A 154 6.96 -2.42 24.55
C LEU A 154 6.37 -3.39 23.51
N LEU A 155 5.91 -2.87 22.38
CA LEU A 155 5.29 -3.65 21.31
C LEU A 155 6.30 -4.22 20.31
N GLU A 156 7.57 -3.76 20.36
CA GLU A 156 8.65 -4.08 19.42
C GLU A 156 8.29 -3.83 17.93
N ARG A 157 7.32 -2.95 17.65
CA ARG A 157 6.92 -2.56 16.30
C ARG A 157 7.65 -1.28 15.88
N PRO A 158 8.63 -1.31 14.96
CA PRO A 158 9.54 -0.19 14.68
C PRO A 158 8.93 0.85 13.73
N PHE A 159 7.68 1.28 13.95
CA PHE A 159 6.99 2.24 13.10
C PHE A 159 6.45 3.39 13.93
N LEU A 160 6.87 4.60 13.61
CA LEU A 160 6.38 5.83 14.23
C LEU A 160 5.49 6.59 13.24
N ASN A 161 4.18 6.55 13.46
CA ASN A 161 3.24 7.37 12.70
C ASN A 161 3.27 8.81 13.25
N VAL A 162 3.44 9.79 12.36
CA VAL A 162 3.55 11.20 12.75
C VAL A 162 2.57 12.05 11.95
N ASP A 163 1.66 12.74 12.64
CA ASP A 163 0.72 13.65 12.01
C ASP A 163 1.41 14.95 11.55
N CYS A 164 1.22 15.32 10.28
CA CYS A 164 1.71 16.58 9.73
C CYS A 164 0.99 17.81 10.31
N ALA A 165 -0.23 17.66 10.84
CA ALA A 165 -0.92 18.72 11.55
C ALA A 165 -0.19 19.14 12.83
N HIS A 166 0.45 18.19 13.54
CA HIS A 166 1.25 18.49 14.72
C HIS A 166 2.49 19.32 14.36
N PHE A 167 3.13 19.03 13.21
CA PHE A 167 4.22 19.86 12.70
C PHE A 167 3.79 21.28 12.40
N LYS A 168 2.60 21.47 11.84
CA LYS A 168 2.09 22.80 11.48
C LYS A 168 1.96 23.73 12.69
N GLN A 169 1.67 23.19 13.88
CA GLN A 169 1.52 23.96 15.10
C GLN A 169 2.86 24.50 15.61
N ILE A 170 3.93 23.70 15.51
CA ILE A 170 5.25 24.06 16.03
C ILE A 170 6.10 24.74 14.95
N ASP A 171 6.35 24.07 13.83
CA ASP A 171 7.34 24.48 12.82
C ASP A 171 6.81 24.35 11.39
N LYS A 172 6.25 25.45 10.87
CA LYS A 172 5.73 25.52 9.48
C LYS A 172 6.83 25.39 8.42
N THR A 173 8.03 25.89 8.71
CA THR A 173 9.16 25.85 7.76
C THR A 173 9.59 24.41 7.48
N MET A 174 9.69 23.60 8.52
CA MET A 174 10.04 22.19 8.41
C MET A 174 8.95 21.39 7.67
N LEU A 175 7.67 21.71 7.89
CA LEU A 175 6.56 21.10 7.15
C LEU A 175 6.66 21.41 5.65
N ASN A 176 6.95 22.65 5.26
CA ASN A 176 7.13 23.01 3.86
C ASN A 176 8.30 22.26 3.21
N GLN A 177 9.42 22.11 3.93
CA GLN A 177 10.57 21.32 3.47
C GLN A 177 10.22 19.83 3.35
N LEU A 178 9.44 19.27 4.27
CA LEU A 178 8.96 17.89 4.20
C LEU A 178 8.05 17.66 2.98
N ILE A 179 7.16 18.61 2.67
CA ILE A 179 6.27 18.52 1.51
C ILE A 179 7.04 18.63 0.20
N ALA A 180 8.02 19.53 0.13
CA ALA A 180 8.81 19.78 -1.08
C ALA A 180 9.87 18.70 -1.33
N TYR A 181 10.54 18.22 -0.28
CA TYR A 181 11.69 17.30 -0.37
C TYR A 181 11.53 16.06 0.53
N PRO A 182 10.44 15.28 0.41
CA PRO A 182 10.17 14.14 1.31
C PRO A 182 11.24 13.05 1.24
N GLN A 183 11.85 12.84 0.06
CA GLN A 183 12.87 11.81 -0.16
C GLN A 183 14.13 12.01 0.68
N GLU A 184 14.49 13.28 0.94
CA GLU A 184 15.70 13.63 1.70
C GLU A 184 15.36 13.88 3.18
N VAL A 185 14.18 14.44 3.48
CA VAL A 185 13.76 14.78 4.85
C VAL A 185 13.35 13.55 5.66
N ILE A 186 12.62 12.59 5.09
CA ILE A 186 12.15 11.41 5.85
C ILE A 186 13.31 10.54 6.38
N PRO A 187 14.38 10.25 5.60
CA PRO A 187 15.54 9.52 6.15
C PRO A 187 16.24 10.29 7.28
N ILE A 188 16.24 11.63 7.24
CA ILE A 188 16.78 12.45 8.33
C ILE A 188 15.94 12.27 9.59
N PHE A 189 14.62 12.18 9.46
CA PHE A 189 13.71 11.88 10.58
C PHE A 189 13.96 10.48 11.14
N ASP A 190 14.15 9.47 10.29
CA ASP A 190 14.48 8.11 10.74
C ASP A 190 15.78 8.12 11.57
N ILE A 191 16.82 8.80 11.11
CA ILE A 191 18.08 8.95 11.86
C ILE A 191 17.85 9.67 13.20
N ALA A 192 17.05 10.74 13.18
CA ALA A 192 16.74 11.52 14.37
C ALA A 192 15.98 10.72 15.44
N VAL A 193 14.99 9.91 15.04
CA VAL A 193 14.25 9.02 15.95
C VAL A 193 15.15 7.95 16.50
N ASN A 194 15.96 7.31 15.67
CA ASN A 194 16.85 6.23 16.12
C ASN A 194 17.88 6.75 17.13
N GLU A 195 18.48 7.93 16.90
CA GLU A 195 19.37 8.54 17.90
C GLU A 195 18.63 8.84 19.21
N LEU A 196 17.45 9.44 19.11
CA LEU A 196 16.63 9.72 20.30
C LEU A 196 16.32 8.44 21.07
N PHE A 197 15.96 7.37 20.37
CA PHE A 197 15.68 6.06 20.97
C PHE A 197 16.90 5.51 21.71
N PHE A 198 18.09 5.54 21.10
CA PHE A 198 19.32 5.09 21.75
C PHE A 198 19.71 5.94 22.96
N THR A 199 19.40 7.25 22.96
CA THR A 199 19.66 8.10 24.14
C THR A 199 18.75 7.79 25.32
N ILE A 200 17.56 7.22 25.08
CA ILE A 200 16.60 6.87 26.13
C ILE A 200 16.84 5.43 26.60
N TYR A 201 17.11 4.52 25.66
CA TYR A 201 17.29 3.08 25.90
C TYR A 201 18.70 2.64 25.47
N GLU A 202 19.71 2.97 26.28
CA GLU A 202 21.12 2.70 25.96
C GLU A 202 21.45 1.19 25.86
N ASN A 203 20.62 0.32 26.45
CA ASN A 203 20.90 -1.11 26.60
C ASN A 203 20.19 -2.03 25.60
N ASP A 204 19.23 -1.53 24.82
CA ASP A 204 18.45 -2.35 23.89
C ASP A 204 18.76 -2.02 22.42
N THR A 205 19.10 -3.07 21.67
CA THR A 205 19.32 -2.96 20.22
C THR A 205 18.13 -3.50 19.47
N LEU A 206 17.40 -2.62 18.78
CA LEU A 206 16.34 -3.05 17.88
C LEU A 206 16.93 -3.74 16.63
N PRO A 207 16.37 -4.89 16.20
CA PRO A 207 16.81 -5.58 14.98
C PRO A 207 16.44 -4.80 13.69
N HIS A 208 15.47 -3.91 13.79
CA HIS A 208 14.94 -3.08 12.72
C HIS A 208 14.96 -1.61 13.15
N GLN A 209 15.45 -0.74 12.26
CA GLN A 209 15.45 0.70 12.48
C GLN A 209 14.02 1.24 12.50
N ILE A 210 13.76 2.19 13.39
CA ILE A 210 12.46 2.83 13.48
C ILE A 210 12.24 3.65 12.22
N GLN A 211 11.09 3.44 11.58
CA GLN A 211 10.67 4.16 10.39
C GLN A 211 9.58 5.17 10.73
N VAL A 212 9.77 6.41 10.30
CA VAL A 212 8.82 7.49 10.44
C VAL A 212 7.84 7.49 9.26
N ARG A 213 6.55 7.54 9.56
CA ARG A 213 5.46 7.58 8.58
C ARG A 213 4.67 8.88 8.78
N PRO A 214 5.04 9.97 8.07
CA PRO A 214 4.22 11.17 8.05
C PRO A 214 2.86 10.89 7.41
N TYR A 215 1.78 11.37 8.03
CA TYR A 215 0.42 11.26 7.50
C TYR A 215 -0.36 12.57 7.69
N ASN A 216 -1.51 12.68 7.01
CA ASN A 216 -2.42 13.83 7.14
C ASN A 216 -1.79 15.17 6.72
N VAL A 217 -1.29 15.22 5.48
CA VAL A 217 -0.75 16.45 4.89
C VAL A 217 -1.91 17.31 4.38
N ASP A 218 -1.93 18.60 4.73
CA ASP A 218 -2.97 19.57 4.34
C ASP A 218 -3.19 19.69 2.82
N MET A 219 -2.20 19.29 2.01
CA MET A 219 -2.29 19.28 0.55
C MET A 219 -3.12 18.08 0.06
N PHE A 220 -4.41 18.11 0.39
CA PHE A 220 -5.42 17.24 -0.19
C PHE A 220 -5.61 17.61 -1.65
N LYS A 221 -5.28 16.69 -2.55
CA LYS A 221 -5.54 16.86 -3.98
C LYS A 221 -6.54 15.82 -4.43
N ASN A 222 -7.47 16.22 -5.29
CA ASN A 222 -8.27 15.27 -6.03
C ASN A 222 -7.36 14.58 -7.07
N MET A 223 -7.61 13.30 -7.38
CA MET A 223 -6.88 12.55 -8.40
C MET A 223 -6.80 13.25 -9.77
N ARG A 224 -7.78 14.08 -10.09
CA ARG A 224 -7.84 14.87 -11.34
C ARG A 224 -6.93 16.10 -11.33
N CYS A 225 -6.64 16.64 -10.16
CA CYS A 225 -5.84 17.85 -9.95
C CYS A 225 -4.38 17.51 -9.58
N LEU A 226 -3.88 16.37 -10.07
CA LEU A 226 -2.47 16.00 -9.96
C LEU A 226 -1.69 16.69 -11.09
N ASP A 227 -1.01 17.78 -10.74
CA ASP A 227 -0.25 18.56 -11.69
C ASP A 227 1.21 18.06 -11.79
N PRO A 228 1.90 18.30 -12.92
CA PRO A 228 3.32 18.02 -13.05
C PRO A 228 4.20 18.75 -12.02
N GLU A 229 3.71 19.85 -11.43
CA GLU A 229 4.41 20.58 -10.37
C GLU A 229 4.50 19.80 -9.05
N ASP A 230 3.67 18.75 -8.88
CA ASP A 230 3.64 17.92 -7.68
C ASP A 230 4.58 16.72 -7.74
N ILE A 231 5.31 16.56 -8.84
CA ILE A 231 6.28 15.47 -8.98
C ILE A 231 7.34 15.60 -7.88
N ASP A 232 7.65 14.47 -7.25
CA ASP A 232 8.55 14.31 -6.11
C ASP A 232 8.11 15.01 -4.81
N LYS A 233 6.89 15.56 -4.74
CA LYS A 233 6.31 16.12 -3.51
C LYS A 233 5.44 15.11 -2.76
N LEU A 234 5.19 15.41 -1.47
CA LEU A 234 4.32 14.63 -0.60
C LEU A 234 2.84 15.03 -0.83
N VAL A 235 2.01 14.10 -1.28
CA VAL A 235 0.59 14.32 -1.60
C VAL A 235 -0.29 13.41 -0.74
N SER A 236 -1.47 13.91 -0.34
CA SER A 236 -2.52 13.10 0.26
C SER A 236 -3.72 12.97 -0.69
N LEU A 237 -4.12 11.74 -0.98
CA LEU A 237 -5.27 11.41 -1.82
C LEU A 237 -6.28 10.57 -1.06
N THR A 238 -7.56 10.76 -1.34
CA THR A 238 -8.67 9.95 -0.85
C THR A 238 -9.23 9.11 -2.00
N GLY A 239 -9.55 7.84 -1.73
CA GLY A 239 -10.06 6.97 -2.78
C GLY A 239 -10.55 5.61 -2.30
N MET A 240 -11.21 4.89 -3.19
CA MET A 240 -11.61 3.50 -2.98
C MET A 240 -10.63 2.56 -3.69
N VAL A 241 -10.17 1.52 -3.01
CA VAL A 241 -9.31 0.52 -3.64
C VAL A 241 -10.16 -0.38 -4.55
N ILE A 242 -9.83 -0.41 -5.83
CA ILE A 242 -10.49 -1.33 -6.79
C ILE A 242 -9.83 -2.69 -6.73
N ARG A 243 -8.49 -2.70 -6.74
CA ARG A 243 -7.71 -3.91 -7.00
C ARG A 243 -6.33 -3.79 -6.40
N SER A 244 -5.90 -4.85 -5.72
CA SER A 244 -4.52 -5.11 -5.35
C SER A 244 -3.93 -6.17 -6.29
N SER A 245 -2.64 -6.04 -6.62
CA SER A 245 -1.86 -7.09 -7.27
C SER A 245 -1.28 -8.04 -6.24
N LEU A 246 -0.77 -9.19 -6.72
CA LEU A 246 0.01 -10.09 -5.88
C LEU A 246 1.33 -9.42 -5.45
N ILE A 247 1.87 -9.87 -4.33
CA ILE A 247 3.14 -9.40 -3.80
C ILE A 247 4.27 -9.75 -4.79
N MET A 248 5.04 -8.74 -5.18
CA MET A 248 6.17 -8.86 -6.11
C MET A 248 7.48 -8.59 -5.38
N PRO A 249 8.47 -9.49 -5.46
CA PRO A 249 9.77 -9.25 -4.85
C PRO A 249 10.59 -8.26 -5.70
N GLU A 250 11.04 -7.18 -5.09
CA GLU A 250 12.00 -6.22 -5.62
C GLU A 250 13.37 -6.46 -4.98
N MET A 251 14.42 -6.65 -5.78
CA MET A 251 15.75 -6.88 -5.22
C MET A 251 16.23 -5.63 -4.46
N ARG A 252 16.83 -5.82 -3.28
CA ARG A 252 17.43 -4.76 -2.45
C ARG A 252 18.95 -4.81 -2.48
N SER A 253 19.51 -6.01 -2.37
CA SER A 253 20.95 -6.23 -2.50
C SER A 253 21.22 -7.48 -3.33
N ALA A 254 22.09 -7.33 -4.31
CA ALA A 254 22.55 -8.42 -5.16
C ALA A 254 23.71 -9.17 -4.49
N TYR A 255 23.65 -10.49 -4.52
CA TYR A 255 24.75 -11.35 -4.09
C TYR A 255 25.50 -11.89 -5.32
N PHE A 256 26.77 -11.51 -5.45
CA PHE A 256 27.66 -11.97 -6.50
C PHE A 256 28.66 -12.99 -5.97
N SER A 257 28.97 -14.00 -6.78
CA SER A 257 29.99 -15.01 -6.47
C SER A 257 30.94 -15.15 -7.65
N CYS A 258 32.25 -15.18 -7.39
CA CYS A 258 33.26 -15.41 -8.42
C CYS A 258 33.32 -16.90 -8.80
N ASN A 259 33.28 -17.22 -10.10
CA ASN A 259 33.28 -18.59 -10.59
C ASN A 259 34.63 -19.31 -10.47
N ILE A 260 35.73 -18.56 -10.30
CA ILE A 260 37.09 -19.13 -10.22
C ILE A 260 37.49 -19.42 -8.77
N CYS A 261 37.31 -18.45 -7.88
CA CYS A 261 37.78 -18.54 -6.49
C CYS A 261 36.67 -18.68 -5.44
N GLY A 262 35.39 -18.58 -5.83
CA GLY A 262 34.27 -18.65 -4.88
C GLY A 262 34.14 -17.45 -3.94
N PHE A 263 34.91 -16.37 -4.16
CA PHE A 263 34.78 -15.15 -3.38
C PHE A 263 33.44 -14.46 -3.66
N HIS A 264 32.76 -14.03 -2.61
CA HIS A 264 31.43 -13.44 -2.71
C HIS A 264 31.43 -11.97 -2.29
N VAL A 265 30.60 -11.18 -2.98
CA VAL A 265 30.42 -9.75 -2.73
C VAL A 265 28.93 -9.45 -2.74
N GLN A 266 28.47 -8.75 -1.71
CA GLN A 266 27.13 -8.19 -1.68
C GLN A 266 27.18 -6.74 -2.15
N VAL A 267 26.38 -6.40 -3.15
CA VAL A 267 26.26 -5.03 -3.69
C VAL A 267 24.83 -4.56 -3.51
N GLU A 268 24.65 -3.43 -2.83
CA GLU A 268 23.35 -2.78 -2.69
C GLU A 268 22.92 -2.11 -4.00
N ILE A 269 21.62 -2.08 -4.26
CA ILE A 269 21.08 -1.47 -5.47
C ILE A 269 20.97 0.03 -5.27
N ASP A 270 21.62 0.79 -6.15
CA ASP A 270 21.48 2.24 -6.21
C ASP A 270 20.51 2.62 -7.34
N ARG A 271 19.35 3.20 -6.99
CA ARG A 271 18.36 3.74 -7.93
C ARG A 271 17.88 2.76 -9.00
N GLY A 272 17.64 1.50 -8.59
CA GLY A 272 17.20 0.44 -9.51
C GLY A 272 18.26 -0.02 -10.50
N ARG A 273 19.53 0.37 -10.32
CA ARG A 273 20.67 -0.12 -11.10
C ARG A 273 21.56 -0.96 -10.21
N ILE A 274 21.82 -2.19 -10.65
CA ILE A 274 22.76 -3.10 -10.01
C ILE A 274 24.10 -2.89 -10.70
N ALA A 275 25.10 -2.42 -9.96
CA ALA A 275 26.46 -2.32 -10.45
C ALA A 275 27.15 -3.67 -10.26
N GLU A 276 27.39 -4.39 -11.34
CA GLU A 276 28.16 -5.63 -11.30
C GLU A 276 29.64 -5.31 -11.01
N PRO A 277 30.26 -5.96 -10.02
CA PRO A 277 31.69 -5.82 -9.77
C PRO A 277 32.47 -6.41 -10.95
N THR A 278 33.30 -5.59 -11.62
CA THR A 278 34.03 -6.03 -12.82
C THR A 278 35.27 -6.86 -12.51
N ILE A 279 35.87 -6.71 -11.33
CA ILE A 279 37.13 -7.37 -10.97
C ILE A 279 36.96 -8.03 -9.61
N CYS A 280 37.34 -9.30 -9.51
CA CYS A 280 37.36 -10.01 -8.24
C CYS A 280 38.52 -9.54 -7.36
N THR A 281 38.23 -9.12 -6.12
CA THR A 281 39.25 -8.65 -5.16
C THR A 281 40.26 -9.71 -4.74
N SER A 282 39.87 -10.99 -4.75
CA SER A 282 40.75 -12.10 -4.34
C SER A 282 41.64 -12.63 -5.47
N CYS A 283 41.08 -12.93 -6.65
CA CYS A 283 41.83 -13.53 -7.76
C CYS A 283 42.19 -12.56 -8.91
N ASN A 284 41.81 -11.28 -8.79
CA ASN A 284 42.01 -10.22 -9.80
C ASN A 284 41.53 -10.57 -11.22
N THR A 285 40.64 -11.56 -11.35
CA THR A 285 40.09 -11.93 -12.66
C THR A 285 38.92 -11.02 -13.00
N ALA A 286 38.98 -10.43 -14.19
CA ALA A 286 37.91 -9.60 -14.72
C ALA A 286 36.70 -10.44 -15.16
N HIS A 287 35.50 -9.88 -15.00
CA HIS A 287 34.21 -10.42 -15.48
C HIS A 287 33.97 -11.89 -15.08
N SER A 288 34.33 -12.23 -13.85
CA SER A 288 34.22 -13.59 -13.32
C SER A 288 33.07 -13.78 -12.33
N PHE A 289 32.30 -12.72 -12.06
CA PHE A 289 31.20 -12.74 -11.10
C PHE A 289 29.89 -13.21 -11.74
N GLU A 290 29.18 -14.04 -11.01
CA GLU A 290 27.85 -14.51 -11.33
C GLU A 290 26.88 -14.07 -10.23
N LEU A 291 25.68 -13.62 -10.63
CA LEU A 291 24.64 -13.22 -9.70
C LEU A 291 23.88 -14.44 -9.18
N ILE A 292 23.97 -14.70 -7.88
CA ILE A 292 23.22 -15.75 -7.20
C ILE A 292 21.92 -15.15 -6.65
N HIS A 293 20.86 -15.21 -7.44
CA HIS A 293 19.54 -14.68 -7.07
C HIS A 293 19.02 -15.23 -5.74
N ASN A 294 19.20 -16.53 -5.45
CA ASN A 294 18.71 -17.16 -4.22
C ASN A 294 19.31 -16.60 -2.91
N ARG A 295 20.50 -15.99 -2.97
CA ARG A 295 21.16 -15.36 -1.80
C ARG A 295 21.01 -13.85 -1.78
N SER A 296 20.43 -13.26 -2.82
CA SER A 296 20.11 -11.84 -2.85
C SER A 296 18.99 -11.53 -1.86
N LEU A 297 19.01 -10.31 -1.32
CA LEU A 297 17.92 -9.84 -0.47
C LEU A 297 16.86 -9.19 -1.35
N PHE A 298 15.60 -9.53 -1.08
CA PHE A 298 14.44 -8.97 -1.75
C PHE A 298 13.59 -8.20 -0.73
N ALA A 299 12.86 -7.21 -1.22
CA ALA A 299 11.90 -6.39 -0.53
C ALA A 299 10.55 -6.56 -1.20
N ASP A 300 9.47 -6.53 -0.43
CA ASP A 300 8.13 -6.73 -0.96
C ASP A 300 7.60 -5.44 -1.59
N LYS A 301 6.98 -5.59 -2.77
CA LYS A 301 6.36 -4.51 -3.53
C LYS A 301 4.98 -4.95 -3.99
N GLN A 302 3.99 -4.08 -3.87
CA GLN A 302 2.63 -4.36 -4.33
C GLN A 302 2.05 -3.17 -5.08
N PHE A 303 1.47 -3.42 -6.25
CA PHE A 303 0.70 -2.41 -6.98
C PHE A 303 -0.76 -2.45 -6.57
N ILE A 304 -1.32 -1.29 -6.27
CA ILE A 304 -2.73 -1.11 -5.91
C ILE A 304 -3.33 -0.06 -6.85
N LYS A 305 -4.57 -0.29 -7.31
CA LYS A 305 -5.33 0.68 -8.11
C LYS A 305 -6.37 1.36 -7.24
N LEU A 306 -6.22 2.67 -7.08
CA LEU A 306 -7.10 3.53 -6.31
C LEU A 306 -8.03 4.28 -7.27
N GLN A 307 -9.31 4.37 -6.91
CA GLN A 307 -10.35 5.10 -7.64
C GLN A 307 -10.79 6.32 -6.85
N GLU A 308 -11.09 7.40 -7.56
CA GLU A 308 -11.73 8.57 -6.99
C GLU A 308 -13.04 8.19 -6.28
N THR A 309 -13.28 8.78 -5.11
CA THR A 309 -14.54 8.56 -4.39
C THR A 309 -15.70 9.16 -5.19
N PRO A 310 -16.89 8.53 -5.17
CA PRO A 310 -18.04 9.03 -5.94
C PRO A 310 -18.53 10.41 -5.47
N GLU A 311 -18.19 10.81 -4.24
CA GLU A 311 -18.57 12.08 -3.63
C GLU A 311 -17.77 13.27 -4.20
N GLU A 312 -16.52 13.03 -4.59
CA GLU A 312 -15.63 14.04 -5.17
C GLU A 312 -15.73 14.12 -6.71
N MET A 313 -16.50 13.21 -7.32
CA MET A 313 -16.59 13.08 -8.77
C MET A 313 -17.49 14.18 -9.40
N PRO A 314 -16.99 14.92 -10.41
CA PRO A 314 -17.82 15.89 -11.13
C PRO A 314 -18.91 15.20 -11.96
N ALA A 315 -20.07 15.86 -12.05
CA ALA A 315 -21.24 15.31 -12.72
C ALA A 315 -20.96 14.94 -14.19
N GLY A 316 -21.32 13.72 -14.57
CA GLY A 316 -21.26 13.24 -15.96
C GLY A 316 -19.89 12.77 -16.46
N GLN A 317 -18.86 12.74 -15.62
CA GLN A 317 -17.55 12.21 -15.99
C GLN A 317 -17.31 10.83 -15.38
N THR A 318 -16.48 10.01 -16.04
CA THR A 318 -16.05 8.72 -15.49
C THR A 318 -15.02 8.92 -14.38
N PRO A 319 -15.02 8.08 -13.34
CA PRO A 319 -14.05 8.18 -12.25
C PRO A 319 -12.64 7.88 -12.76
N VAL A 320 -11.67 8.69 -12.33
CA VAL A 320 -10.25 8.51 -12.67
C VAL A 320 -9.63 7.48 -11.71
N THR A 321 -8.65 6.73 -12.20
CA THR A 321 -7.89 5.76 -11.40
C THR A 321 -6.42 6.14 -11.37
N VAL A 322 -5.79 5.97 -10.20
CA VAL A 322 -4.37 6.20 -9.98
C VAL A 322 -3.74 4.90 -9.50
N THR A 323 -2.52 4.62 -9.98
CA THR A 323 -1.74 3.47 -9.52
C THR A 323 -0.86 3.90 -8.35
N ILE A 324 -0.98 3.20 -7.23
CA ILE A 324 -0.16 3.40 -6.04
C ILE A 324 0.70 2.15 -5.80
N VAL A 325 1.86 2.34 -5.20
CA VAL A 325 2.83 1.29 -4.91
C VAL A 325 3.07 1.24 -3.41
N ALA A 326 2.79 0.08 -2.81
CA ALA A 326 3.10 -0.19 -1.42
C ALA A 326 4.40 -0.99 -1.30
N HIS A 327 5.14 -0.75 -0.22
CA HIS A 327 6.45 -1.35 0.03
C HIS A 327 6.50 -2.01 1.41
N ASN A 328 7.20 -3.15 1.50
CA ASN A 328 7.46 -3.91 2.72
C ASN A 328 6.18 -4.14 3.56
N ASP A 329 6.16 -3.62 4.79
CA ASP A 329 5.07 -3.75 5.77
C ASP A 329 3.73 -3.15 5.33
N LEU A 330 3.72 -2.22 4.36
CA LEU A 330 2.47 -1.66 3.84
C LEU A 330 1.79 -2.55 2.79
N VAL A 331 2.42 -3.68 2.43
CA VAL A 331 1.85 -4.67 1.52
C VAL A 331 0.72 -5.42 2.20
N ASP A 332 -0.38 -5.64 1.48
CA ASP A 332 -1.63 -6.25 1.98
C ASP A 332 -2.31 -5.51 3.14
N ALA A 333 -1.85 -4.30 3.50
CA ALA A 333 -2.48 -3.46 4.52
C ALA A 333 -3.89 -2.98 4.12
N VAL A 334 -4.22 -2.99 2.83
CA VAL A 334 -5.50 -2.51 2.29
C VAL A 334 -6.12 -3.55 1.39
N GLN A 335 -7.42 -3.78 1.56
CA GLN A 335 -8.17 -4.73 0.74
C GLN A 335 -8.99 -4.04 -0.35
N PRO A 336 -9.28 -4.72 -1.48
CA PRO A 336 -10.24 -4.24 -2.46
C PRO A 336 -11.59 -3.91 -1.83
N GLY A 337 -12.14 -2.74 -2.14
CA GLY A 337 -13.38 -2.22 -1.57
C GLY A 337 -13.20 -1.25 -0.41
N ASP A 338 -12.01 -1.17 0.17
CA ASP A 338 -11.73 -0.22 1.25
C ASP A 338 -11.68 1.23 0.74
N ARG A 339 -12.24 2.14 1.54
CA ARG A 339 -12.04 3.58 1.38
C ARG A 339 -10.83 4.01 2.21
N VAL A 340 -9.80 4.49 1.55
CA VAL A 340 -8.53 4.86 2.17
C VAL A 340 -8.09 6.25 1.77
N GLN A 341 -7.48 6.94 2.73
CA GLN A 341 -6.64 8.10 2.52
C GLN A 341 -5.19 7.61 2.44
N VAL A 342 -4.54 7.91 1.33
CA VAL A 342 -3.16 7.52 1.02
C VAL A 342 -2.29 8.76 1.11
N THR A 343 -1.24 8.70 1.92
CA THR A 343 -0.17 9.71 1.93
C THR A 343 1.07 9.11 1.28
N GLY A 344 1.61 9.78 0.27
CA GLY A 344 2.72 9.25 -0.52
C GLY A 344 3.40 10.28 -1.39
N ILE A 345 4.47 9.85 -2.07
CA ILE A 345 5.26 10.68 -2.97
C ILE A 345 4.79 10.45 -4.40
N PHE A 346 4.46 11.52 -5.11
CA PHE A 346 4.06 11.42 -6.52
C PHE A 346 5.30 11.27 -7.40
N ARG A 347 5.40 10.16 -8.14
CA ARG A 347 6.56 9.85 -8.99
C ARG A 347 6.19 9.73 -10.46
N ALA A 348 7.13 10.14 -11.31
CA ALA A 348 7.07 9.98 -12.75
C ALA A 348 8.24 9.14 -13.25
N VAL A 349 7.95 8.00 -13.90
CA VAL A 349 8.96 7.08 -14.45
C VAL A 349 8.87 7.03 -15.98
N PRO A 350 10.02 7.12 -16.67
CA PRO A 350 10.06 7.04 -18.13
C PRO A 350 9.67 5.65 -18.65
N VAL A 351 8.81 5.59 -19.67
CA VAL A 351 8.41 4.34 -20.32
C VAL A 351 9.23 4.13 -21.61
N ARG A 352 9.83 2.95 -21.77
CA ARG A 352 10.53 2.58 -23.00
C ARG A 352 9.53 2.16 -24.08
N ILE A 353 9.73 2.61 -25.32
CA ILE A 353 8.84 2.26 -26.45
C ILE A 353 8.95 0.78 -26.78
N ASN A 354 10.18 0.30 -26.88
CA ASN A 354 10.51 -1.11 -27.04
C ASN A 354 11.44 -1.52 -25.91
N PRO A 355 11.22 -2.66 -25.24
CA PRO A 355 12.07 -3.09 -24.12
C PRO A 355 13.52 -3.35 -24.55
N LYS A 356 13.75 -3.68 -25.82
CA LYS A 356 15.08 -3.95 -26.40
C LYS A 356 15.87 -2.69 -26.77
N THR A 357 15.20 -1.55 -27.00
CA THR A 357 15.88 -0.32 -27.40
C THR A 357 15.96 0.66 -26.23
N ARG A 358 16.98 1.51 -26.24
CA ARG A 358 17.17 2.54 -25.20
C ARG A 358 16.24 3.75 -25.38
N ASN A 359 15.43 3.80 -26.45
CA ASN A 359 14.57 4.93 -26.75
C ASN A 359 13.38 5.00 -25.76
N VAL A 360 13.23 6.17 -25.16
CA VAL A 360 12.24 6.46 -24.12
C VAL A 360 11.12 7.34 -24.71
N ARG A 361 9.89 7.17 -24.23
CA ARG A 361 8.76 8.06 -24.56
C ARG A 361 8.88 9.39 -23.82
N SER A 362 8.46 10.47 -24.47
CA SER A 362 8.33 11.78 -23.80
C SER A 362 7.23 11.79 -22.74
N VAL A 363 6.22 10.93 -22.87
CA VAL A 363 5.16 10.76 -21.89
C VAL A 363 5.63 9.81 -20.80
N TYR A 364 5.77 10.34 -19.59
CA TYR A 364 6.12 9.60 -18.40
C TYR A 364 4.88 8.93 -17.84
N ARG A 365 5.09 7.77 -17.24
CA ARG A 365 4.05 7.10 -16.46
C ARG A 365 4.14 7.57 -15.03
N THR A 366 3.01 7.92 -14.44
CA THR A 366 2.94 8.36 -13.06
C THR A 366 2.41 7.26 -12.14
N PHE A 367 2.89 7.27 -10.89
CA PHE A 367 2.36 6.47 -9.78
C PHE A 367 2.71 7.16 -8.47
N ILE A 368 2.11 6.70 -7.38
CA ILE A 368 2.39 7.23 -6.04
C ILE A 368 3.05 6.15 -5.21
N ASP A 369 4.22 6.45 -4.66
CA ASP A 369 4.86 5.58 -3.66
C ASP A 369 4.26 5.90 -2.30
N VAL A 370 3.66 4.90 -1.68
CA VAL A 370 2.91 5.06 -0.44
C VAL A 370 3.85 5.04 0.76
N ILE A 371 3.66 6.01 1.65
CA ILE A 371 4.33 6.09 2.95
C ILE A 371 3.38 5.69 4.08
N HIS A 372 2.10 6.04 3.97
CA HIS A 372 1.10 5.73 4.99
C HIS A 372 -0.30 5.53 4.39
N PHE A 373 -1.02 4.56 4.95
CA PHE A 373 -2.44 4.30 4.68
C PHE A 373 -3.27 4.64 5.91
N ARG A 374 -4.26 5.51 5.75
CA ARG A 374 -5.30 5.78 6.73
C ARG A 374 -6.63 5.26 6.21
N ARG A 375 -7.17 4.22 6.82
CA ARG A 375 -8.49 3.67 6.45
C ARG A 375 -9.56 4.63 6.94
N HIS A 376 -10.37 5.15 6.01
CA HIS A 376 -11.53 5.95 6.38
C HIS A 376 -12.67 4.99 6.65
N LYS A 377 -12.87 4.62 7.92
CA LYS A 377 -14.11 3.93 8.31
C LYS A 377 -15.25 4.92 8.05
N THR A 378 -16.04 4.68 7.01
CA THR A 378 -17.23 5.48 6.75
C THR A 378 -18.17 5.34 7.92
N PHE A 379 -18.16 6.38 8.73
CA PHE A 379 -19.16 6.69 9.70
C PHE A 379 -20.43 7.13 8.95
N THR A 380 -21.38 6.23 8.73
CA THR A 380 -22.72 6.64 8.30
C THR A 380 -23.62 6.87 9.52
N ALA A 381 -23.53 8.11 9.99
CA ALA A 381 -24.55 8.90 10.70
C ALA A 381 -25.49 8.18 11.68
N VAL A 382 -25.12 8.14 12.97
CA VAL A 382 -25.73 8.90 14.08
C VAL A 382 -24.78 8.81 15.30
N GLY A 383 -24.25 9.93 15.80
CA GLY A 383 -23.59 10.03 17.12
C GLY A 383 -22.06 9.98 17.11
N GLY A 384 -21.45 11.16 16.98
CA GLY A 384 -20.02 11.39 16.74
C GLY A 384 -19.04 10.81 17.76
N LEU A 385 -17.84 10.53 17.25
CA LEU A 385 -16.51 10.92 17.75
C LEU A 385 -15.52 10.26 16.77
N GLU A 386 -14.49 10.99 16.36
CA GLU A 386 -13.45 10.50 15.44
C GLU A 386 -12.56 9.47 16.12
N GLU A 387 -12.96 8.19 16.14
CA GLU A 387 -12.05 7.11 16.55
C GLU A 387 -11.03 6.85 15.42
N GLN A 388 -9.90 7.55 15.47
CA GLN A 388 -8.71 7.23 14.69
C GLN A 388 -8.12 5.91 15.20
N THR A 389 -8.69 4.77 14.80
CA THR A 389 -8.07 3.48 15.10
C THR A 389 -6.94 3.23 14.10
N THR A 390 -5.71 3.21 14.62
CA THR A 390 -4.54 2.59 13.98
C THR A 390 -4.85 1.16 13.55
N ASN A 391 -4.21 0.76 12.45
CA ASN A 391 -4.38 -0.52 11.78
C ASN A 391 -4.13 -1.70 12.74
N ASP A 392 -4.84 -2.78 12.42
CA ASP A 392 -4.69 -4.16 12.86
C ASP A 392 -5.73 -4.67 13.89
N ASP A 393 -6.27 -5.84 13.52
CA ASP A 393 -7.17 -6.74 14.24
C ASP A 393 -8.68 -6.48 14.11
N GLU A 394 -9.24 -7.01 13.03
CA GLU A 394 -10.70 -7.23 12.87
C GLU A 394 -11.30 -8.10 13.99
N GLU A 395 -10.50 -8.90 14.70
CA GLU A 395 -10.94 -9.73 15.84
C GLU A 395 -10.94 -9.00 17.20
N SER A 396 -10.23 -7.87 17.32
CA SER A 396 -10.14 -7.08 18.57
C SER A 396 -11.14 -5.90 18.63
N SER A 397 -11.96 -5.73 17.59
CA SER A 397 -12.89 -4.60 17.41
C SER A 397 -13.99 -4.47 18.47
N SER A 398 -14.21 -5.49 19.31
CA SER A 398 -15.12 -5.41 20.47
C SER A 398 -14.55 -4.61 21.65
N SER A 399 -13.25 -4.29 21.66
CA SER A 399 -12.55 -3.79 22.86
C SER A 399 -12.20 -2.29 22.88
N LYS A 400 -12.60 -1.48 21.89
CA LYS A 400 -12.26 -0.04 21.82
C LYS A 400 -13.41 0.93 22.12
N PHE A 401 -14.57 0.47 22.61
CA PHE A 401 -15.61 1.42 23.04
C PHE A 401 -15.25 2.03 24.40
N SER A 402 -15.25 3.36 24.49
CA SER A 402 -15.10 4.07 25.76
C SER A 402 -16.10 3.53 26.80
N LYS A 403 -15.68 3.51 28.08
CA LYS A 403 -16.52 3.05 29.21
C LYS A 403 -17.86 3.78 29.25
N GLU A 404 -17.87 5.05 28.86
CA GLU A 404 -19.08 5.87 28.76
C GLU A 404 -20.03 5.34 27.68
N ARG A 405 -19.51 4.96 26.51
CA ARG A 405 -20.31 4.42 25.40
C ARG A 405 -20.87 3.04 25.74
N LEU A 406 -20.11 2.21 26.46
CA LEU A 406 -20.62 0.94 26.99
C LEU A 406 -21.77 1.16 28.00
N ALA A 407 -21.68 2.19 28.86
CA ALA A 407 -22.76 2.55 29.78
C ALA A 407 -24.02 3.00 29.01
N GLN A 408 -23.87 3.77 27.93
CA GLN A 408 -24.98 4.13 27.05
C GLN A 408 -25.63 2.90 26.40
N PHE A 409 -24.84 1.95 25.90
CA PHE A 409 -25.37 0.71 25.33
C PHE A 409 -26.14 -0.13 26.35
N ARG A 410 -25.65 -0.22 27.59
CA ARG A 410 -26.36 -0.91 28.68
C ARG A 410 -27.69 -0.22 29.00
N ASN A 411 -27.68 1.10 29.16
CA ASN A 411 -28.90 1.88 29.40
C ASN A 411 -29.92 1.71 28.26
N LEU A 412 -29.47 1.71 27.00
CA LEU A 412 -30.34 1.42 25.86
C LEU A 412 -30.92 0.00 25.92
N SER A 413 -30.11 -1.00 26.29
CA SER A 413 -30.55 -2.41 26.38
C SER A 413 -31.59 -2.67 27.47
N GLU A 414 -31.62 -1.85 28.53
CA GLU A 414 -32.59 -1.97 29.63
C GLU A 414 -33.98 -1.43 29.27
N ARG A 415 -34.10 -0.66 28.17
CA ARG A 415 -35.39 -0.10 27.75
C ARG A 415 -36.31 -1.19 27.19
N PRO A 416 -37.58 -1.29 27.65
CA PRO A 416 -38.52 -2.29 27.16
C PRO A 416 -38.90 -2.06 25.68
N ASP A 417 -38.98 -0.81 25.23
CA ASP A 417 -39.36 -0.43 23.85
C ASP A 417 -38.18 -0.40 22.87
N ILE A 418 -37.03 -1.02 23.20
CA ILE A 418 -35.83 -0.98 22.35
C ILE A 418 -36.10 -1.51 20.94
N TYR A 419 -36.91 -2.55 20.82
CA TYR A 419 -37.21 -3.18 19.54
C TYR A 419 -37.94 -2.23 18.59
N GLU A 420 -38.94 -1.50 19.11
CA GLU A 420 -39.71 -0.52 18.33
C GLU A 420 -38.89 0.74 18.06
N LEU A 421 -38.10 1.19 19.03
CA LEU A 421 -37.22 2.35 18.88
C LEU A 421 -36.20 2.12 17.76
N LEU A 422 -35.53 0.97 17.76
CA LEU A 422 -34.55 0.63 16.72
C LEU A 422 -35.22 0.41 15.36
N SER A 423 -36.39 -0.23 15.30
CA SER A 423 -37.10 -0.40 14.03
C SER A 423 -37.54 0.94 13.43
N ASN A 424 -37.95 1.90 14.27
CA ASN A 424 -38.34 3.24 13.83
C ASN A 424 -37.13 4.10 13.45
N ALA A 425 -35.97 3.85 14.07
CA ALA A 425 -34.72 4.51 13.71
C ALA A 425 -34.18 4.06 12.34
N ILE A 426 -34.52 2.85 11.88
CA ILE A 426 -34.17 2.40 10.53
C ILE A 426 -35.03 3.12 9.49
N ALA A 427 -34.36 3.83 8.56
CA ALA A 427 -34.98 4.55 7.46
C ALA A 427 -36.14 5.46 7.92
N PRO A 428 -35.85 6.54 8.68
CA PRO A 428 -36.88 7.43 9.24
C PRO A 428 -37.67 8.18 8.17
N SER A 429 -37.12 8.32 6.95
CA SER A 429 -37.80 8.94 5.80
C SER A 429 -38.94 8.08 5.23
N ILE A 430 -38.98 6.78 5.52
CA ILE A 430 -39.99 5.86 5.02
C ILE A 430 -41.05 5.68 6.11
N PHE A 431 -42.28 6.11 5.81
CA PHE A 431 -43.43 5.96 6.70
C PHE A 431 -44.00 4.53 6.67
N GLY A 432 -44.41 4.02 7.83
CA GLY A 432 -45.03 2.70 7.96
C GLY A 432 -44.07 1.51 7.83
N HIS A 433 -44.60 0.38 7.33
CA HIS A 433 -43.87 -0.88 7.12
C HIS A 433 -43.02 -1.34 8.31
N GLU A 434 -43.56 -1.22 9.53
CA GLU A 434 -42.83 -1.54 10.77
C GLU A 434 -42.34 -2.99 10.79
N ASP A 435 -43.15 -3.95 10.33
CA ASP A 435 -42.78 -5.37 10.29
C ASP A 435 -41.62 -5.64 9.33
N VAL A 436 -41.56 -4.91 8.21
CA VAL A 436 -40.46 -5.01 7.25
C VAL A 436 -39.18 -4.46 7.87
N LYS A 437 -39.25 -3.29 8.53
CA LYS A 437 -38.12 -2.69 9.25
C LYS A 437 -37.62 -3.58 10.39
N LYS A 438 -38.54 -4.20 11.13
CA LYS A 438 -38.25 -5.22 12.15
C LYS A 438 -37.51 -6.44 11.58
N GLY A 439 -37.95 -6.94 10.42
CA GLY A 439 -37.25 -8.01 9.70
C GLY A 439 -35.82 -7.62 9.30
N ILE A 440 -35.64 -6.43 8.74
CA ILE A 440 -34.32 -5.89 8.37
C ILE A 440 -33.44 -5.70 9.60
N LEU A 441 -33.99 -5.21 10.72
CA LEU A 441 -33.25 -5.08 11.98
C LEU A 441 -32.67 -6.43 12.43
N LEU A 442 -33.47 -7.50 12.34
CA LEU A 442 -32.99 -8.85 12.64
C LEU A 442 -31.92 -9.32 11.64
N GLN A 443 -32.02 -8.93 10.38
CA GLN A 443 -30.99 -9.20 9.38
C GLN A 443 -29.66 -8.49 9.68
N LEU A 444 -29.72 -7.23 10.15
CA LEU A 444 -28.55 -6.43 10.52
C LEU A 444 -27.78 -7.02 11.71
N PHE A 445 -28.50 -7.51 12.73
CA PHE A 445 -27.88 -8.21 13.86
C PHE A 445 -27.39 -9.61 13.46
N GLY A 446 -28.06 -10.26 12.51
CA GLY A 446 -27.75 -11.62 12.06
C GLY A 446 -28.01 -12.68 13.14
N GLY A 447 -27.78 -13.94 12.80
CA GLY A 447 -27.85 -15.04 13.76
C GLY A 447 -26.49 -15.39 14.36
N THR A 448 -26.50 -15.91 15.59
CA THR A 448 -25.30 -16.42 16.27
C THR A 448 -24.72 -17.63 15.53
N LYS A 449 -23.42 -17.58 15.21
CA LYS A 449 -22.69 -18.70 14.59
C LYS A 449 -22.56 -19.84 15.62
N LYS A 450 -23.15 -21.01 15.35
CA LYS A 450 -23.02 -22.20 16.20
C LYS A 450 -21.98 -23.15 15.62
N SER A 451 -20.83 -23.28 16.27
CA SER A 451 -19.78 -24.25 15.89
C SER A 451 -20.08 -25.62 16.50
N PHE A 452 -20.63 -26.55 15.71
CA PHE A 452 -20.87 -27.93 16.14
C PHE A 452 -19.62 -28.78 15.92
N THR A 453 -18.60 -28.63 16.77
CA THR A 453 -17.36 -29.44 16.70
C THR A 453 -17.61 -30.93 16.97
N ASP A 454 -18.68 -31.25 17.72
CA ASP A 454 -18.93 -32.59 18.27
C ASP A 454 -19.76 -33.53 17.37
N ALA A 455 -20.47 -32.98 16.36
CA ALA A 455 -21.47 -33.74 15.59
C ALA A 455 -21.09 -34.06 14.14
N GLY A 456 -19.86 -33.71 13.70
CA GLY A 456 -19.40 -33.93 12.31
C GLY A 456 -20.24 -33.22 11.23
N ARG A 457 -21.24 -32.41 11.61
CA ARG A 457 -22.06 -31.62 10.70
C ARG A 457 -21.32 -30.34 10.34
N LYS A 458 -21.20 -30.08 9.04
CA LYS A 458 -20.68 -28.81 8.49
C LYS A 458 -21.48 -27.63 9.07
N SER A 459 -20.80 -26.50 9.20
CA SER A 459 -21.29 -25.23 9.75
C SER A 459 -22.75 -24.93 9.39
N CYS A 460 -23.56 -24.60 10.39
CA CYS A 460 -24.94 -24.16 10.17
C CYS A 460 -24.95 -22.67 9.83
N ARG A 461 -25.56 -22.30 8.69
CA ARG A 461 -25.73 -20.91 8.28
C ARG A 461 -26.56 -20.14 9.31
N SER A 462 -25.98 -19.06 9.84
CA SER A 462 -26.67 -18.20 10.81
C SER A 462 -27.20 -16.89 10.19
N GLN A 463 -26.89 -16.62 8.93
CA GLN A 463 -27.29 -15.40 8.22
C GLN A 463 -28.70 -15.53 7.63
N ILE A 464 -29.51 -14.48 7.83
CA ILE A 464 -30.89 -14.42 7.37
C ILE A 464 -30.94 -13.79 5.98
N ASN A 465 -31.63 -14.46 5.05
CA ASN A 465 -31.92 -13.93 3.72
C ASN A 465 -33.38 -13.45 3.68
N ILE A 466 -33.61 -12.19 3.30
CA ILE A 466 -34.95 -11.60 3.23
C ILE A 466 -35.30 -11.29 1.77
N LEU A 467 -36.50 -11.69 1.33
CA LEU A 467 -37.07 -11.32 0.04
C LEU A 467 -38.24 -10.35 0.26
N LEU A 468 -38.17 -9.17 -0.35
CA LEU A 468 -39.24 -8.18 -0.31
C LEU A 468 -40.02 -8.21 -1.63
N CYS A 469 -41.27 -8.67 -1.59
CA CYS A 469 -42.18 -8.67 -2.74
C CYS A 469 -43.36 -7.72 -2.49
N GLY A 470 -43.90 -7.13 -3.56
CA GLY A 470 -45.06 -6.24 -3.48
C GLY A 470 -45.22 -5.40 -4.74
N ASP A 471 -46.12 -4.42 -4.70
CA ASP A 471 -46.35 -3.52 -5.83
C ASP A 471 -45.18 -2.55 -6.07
N PRO A 472 -45.04 -1.97 -7.27
CA PRO A 472 -44.17 -0.83 -7.49
C PRO A 472 -44.66 0.37 -6.67
N GLY A 473 -43.73 1.18 -6.14
CA GLY A 473 -44.06 2.39 -5.37
C GLY A 473 -44.10 2.22 -3.85
N THR A 474 -43.98 1.02 -3.30
CA THR A 474 -43.95 0.79 -1.84
C THR A 474 -42.56 1.01 -1.21
N ALA A 475 -41.75 1.93 -1.76
CA ALA A 475 -40.41 2.28 -1.28
C ALA A 475 -39.37 1.14 -1.10
N LYS A 476 -39.58 -0.04 -1.68
CA LYS A 476 -38.67 -1.20 -1.57
C LYS A 476 -37.23 -0.90 -1.98
N SER A 477 -37.01 -0.33 -3.17
CA SER A 477 -35.67 0.03 -3.65
C SER A 477 -35.02 1.12 -2.79
N GLN A 478 -35.80 2.09 -2.30
CA GLN A 478 -35.31 3.13 -1.38
C GLN A 478 -34.82 2.55 -0.06
N LEU A 479 -35.55 1.58 0.48
CA LEU A 479 -35.20 0.89 1.70
C LEU A 479 -33.90 0.06 1.52
N GLN A 480 -33.74 -0.65 0.40
CA GLN A 480 -32.48 -1.33 0.08
C GLN A 480 -31.30 -0.35 -0.05
N GLN A 481 -31.52 0.78 -0.71
CA GLN A 481 -30.51 1.81 -0.90
C GLN A 481 -30.10 2.48 0.42
N TYR A 482 -31.03 2.60 1.37
CA TYR A 482 -30.74 3.05 2.73
C TYR A 482 -29.86 2.04 3.48
N ILE A 483 -30.19 0.74 3.42
CA ILE A 483 -29.37 -0.33 4.04
C ILE A 483 -27.97 -0.38 3.45
N PHE A 484 -27.84 -0.23 2.13
CA PHE A 484 -26.54 -0.17 1.45
C PHE A 484 -25.64 0.95 2.00
N ARG A 485 -26.22 2.09 2.42
CA ARG A 485 -25.45 3.17 3.05
C ARG A 485 -25.17 2.91 4.53
N LEU A 486 -26.06 2.19 5.22
CA LEU A 486 -25.93 1.91 6.64
C LEU A 486 -24.87 0.84 6.94
N VAL A 487 -24.82 -0.22 6.14
CA VAL A 487 -24.00 -1.40 6.44
C VAL A 487 -22.60 -1.28 5.84
N PRO A 488 -21.53 -1.44 6.64
CA PRO A 488 -20.18 -1.54 6.10
C PRO A 488 -20.06 -2.80 5.24
N ARG A 489 -19.38 -2.69 4.09
CA ARG A 489 -19.25 -3.79 3.09
C ARG A 489 -20.58 -4.22 2.45
N ALA A 490 -21.58 -3.35 2.41
CA ALA A 490 -22.77 -3.62 1.61
C ALA A 490 -22.50 -3.43 0.10
N GLN A 491 -23.19 -4.22 -0.73
CA GLN A 491 -23.14 -4.08 -2.19
C GLN A 491 -24.54 -3.90 -2.76
N TYR A 492 -24.73 -2.94 -3.66
CA TYR A 492 -26.00 -2.69 -4.33
C TYR A 492 -25.89 -3.07 -5.80
N THR A 493 -26.78 -3.96 -6.23
CA THR A 493 -26.79 -4.47 -7.61
C THR A 493 -28.21 -4.49 -8.18
N ASN A 494 -28.31 -4.31 -9.50
CA ASN A 494 -29.56 -4.46 -10.23
C ASN A 494 -29.58 -5.83 -10.94
N GLY A 495 -30.68 -6.56 -10.84
CA GLY A 495 -30.91 -7.86 -11.47
C GLY A 495 -30.71 -7.88 -12.99
N LYS A 496 -31.00 -6.78 -13.70
CA LYS A 496 -30.72 -6.68 -15.16
C LYS A 496 -29.23 -6.53 -15.47
N GLY A 497 -28.50 -5.80 -14.62
CA GLY A 497 -27.08 -5.48 -14.83
C GLY A 497 -26.12 -6.54 -14.28
N THR A 498 -26.64 -7.52 -13.54
CA THR A 498 -25.84 -8.58 -12.92
C THR A 498 -25.84 -9.83 -13.77
N SER A 499 -24.65 -10.21 -14.23
CA SER A 499 -24.40 -11.53 -14.79
C SER A 499 -23.93 -12.48 -13.70
N ALA A 500 -24.06 -13.79 -13.96
CA ALA A 500 -23.45 -14.86 -13.18
C ALA A 500 -22.00 -14.55 -12.76
N VAL A 501 -21.22 -14.10 -13.74
CA VAL A 501 -19.79 -13.77 -13.64
C VAL A 501 -19.54 -12.52 -12.78
N GLY A 502 -20.44 -11.53 -12.85
CA GLY A 502 -20.35 -10.31 -12.05
C GLY A 502 -20.74 -10.50 -10.57
N LEU A 503 -21.51 -11.55 -10.25
CA LEU A 503 -21.90 -11.87 -8.87
C LEU A 503 -20.82 -12.65 -8.13
N THR A 504 -20.17 -13.63 -8.78
CA THR A 504 -19.21 -14.53 -8.12
C THR A 504 -17.77 -14.06 -8.23
N ALA A 505 -17.12 -14.35 -9.35
CA ALA A 505 -15.74 -13.99 -9.62
C ALA A 505 -15.48 -14.16 -11.12
N TYR A 506 -14.52 -13.39 -11.63
CA TYR A 506 -14.14 -13.42 -13.03
C TYR A 506 -12.63 -13.27 -13.18
N VAL A 507 -12.07 -13.87 -14.22
CA VAL A 507 -10.63 -13.84 -14.46
C VAL A 507 -10.31 -12.72 -15.45
N THR A 508 -9.44 -11.80 -15.07
CA THR A 508 -8.92 -10.76 -15.97
C THR A 508 -7.42 -10.79 -16.03
N LYS A 509 -6.88 -10.41 -17.20
CA LYS A 509 -5.44 -10.23 -17.35
C LYS A 509 -5.08 -8.84 -16.83
N ASP A 510 -4.16 -8.79 -15.87
CA ASP A 510 -3.68 -7.55 -15.33
C ASP A 510 -2.80 -6.81 -16.37
N PRO A 511 -3.13 -5.58 -16.77
CA PRO A 511 -2.32 -4.83 -17.74
C PRO A 511 -0.93 -4.48 -17.22
N GLU A 512 -0.73 -4.43 -15.89
CA GLU A 512 0.54 -4.04 -15.28
C GLU A 512 1.53 -5.19 -15.23
N THR A 513 1.05 -6.33 -14.74
CA THR A 513 1.87 -7.51 -14.46
C THR A 513 1.82 -8.51 -15.61
N GLY A 514 0.79 -8.46 -16.44
CA GLY A 514 0.54 -9.42 -17.51
C GLY A 514 0.02 -10.78 -17.01
N HIS A 515 -0.15 -10.96 -15.70
CA HIS A 515 -0.66 -12.19 -15.10
C HIS A 515 -2.19 -12.24 -15.13
N LEU A 516 -2.76 -13.46 -15.10
CA LEU A 516 -4.18 -13.66 -14.91
C LEU A 516 -4.51 -13.48 -13.42
N ALA A 517 -5.37 -12.52 -13.11
CA ALA A 517 -5.85 -12.22 -11.78
C ALA A 517 -7.34 -12.55 -11.67
N LEU A 518 -7.74 -13.14 -10.55
CA LEU A 518 -9.15 -13.35 -10.24
C LEU A 518 -9.70 -12.09 -9.58
N GLN A 519 -10.74 -11.51 -10.18
CA GLN A 519 -11.48 -10.40 -9.64
C GLN A 519 -12.75 -10.91 -8.97
N THR A 520 -12.99 -10.40 -7.76
CA THR A 520 -14.15 -10.75 -6.95
C THR A 520 -15.41 -10.08 -7.51
N GLY A 521 -16.49 -10.84 -7.60
CA GLY A 521 -17.81 -10.33 -7.91
C GLY A 521 -18.49 -9.71 -6.70
N ALA A 522 -19.68 -9.14 -6.92
CA ALA A 522 -20.41 -8.38 -5.91
C ALA A 522 -20.71 -9.19 -4.63
N LEU A 523 -20.98 -10.50 -4.75
CA LEU A 523 -21.32 -11.34 -3.61
C LEU A 523 -20.12 -11.63 -2.72
N VAL A 524 -18.95 -11.84 -3.32
CA VAL A 524 -17.69 -12.08 -2.60
C VAL A 524 -17.22 -10.80 -1.91
N LEU A 525 -17.42 -9.65 -2.54
CA LEU A 525 -17.14 -8.35 -1.93
C LEU A 525 -18.04 -8.05 -0.71
N ALA A 526 -19.26 -8.58 -0.71
CA ALA A 526 -20.22 -8.44 0.39
C ALA A 526 -20.07 -9.50 1.50
N ASP A 527 -18.94 -10.19 1.58
CA ASP A 527 -18.70 -11.18 2.64
C ASP A 527 -18.81 -10.54 4.04
N ASN A 528 -19.50 -11.24 4.94
CA ASN A 528 -19.96 -10.76 6.26
C ASN A 528 -20.78 -9.45 6.27
N GLY A 529 -21.18 -8.94 5.09
CA GLY A 529 -22.03 -7.77 4.91
C GLY A 529 -23.41 -8.12 4.35
N ILE A 530 -24.03 -7.18 3.61
CA ILE A 530 -25.32 -7.36 2.96
C ILE A 530 -25.20 -7.08 1.46
N CYS A 531 -25.63 -8.02 0.62
CA CYS A 531 -25.79 -7.80 -0.81
C CYS A 531 -27.26 -7.47 -1.11
N CYS A 532 -27.52 -6.24 -1.54
CA CYS A 532 -28.82 -5.76 -1.98
C CYS A 532 -28.98 -6.01 -3.49
N ILE A 533 -30.05 -6.71 -3.86
CA ILE A 533 -30.41 -6.99 -5.25
C ILE A 533 -31.79 -6.38 -5.52
N ASP A 534 -31.85 -5.42 -6.44
CA ASP A 534 -33.10 -4.85 -6.94
C ASP A 534 -33.51 -5.54 -8.26
N GLU A 535 -34.80 -5.49 -8.61
CA GLU A 535 -35.38 -6.14 -9.81
C GLU A 535 -34.99 -7.63 -9.94
N PHE A 536 -35.10 -8.39 -8.84
CA PHE A 536 -34.74 -9.81 -8.80
C PHE A 536 -35.44 -10.66 -9.88
N ASP A 537 -36.68 -10.29 -10.27
CA ASP A 537 -37.44 -10.96 -11.32
C ASP A 537 -36.80 -10.81 -12.72
N LYS A 538 -35.96 -9.80 -12.92
CA LYS A 538 -35.27 -9.53 -14.19
C LYS A 538 -33.91 -10.20 -14.33
N MET A 539 -33.48 -10.94 -13.31
CA MET A 539 -32.22 -11.68 -13.36
C MET A 539 -32.27 -12.83 -14.37
N SER A 540 -31.13 -13.06 -15.04
CA SER A 540 -30.97 -14.23 -15.90
C SER A 540 -31.05 -15.53 -15.09
N GLU A 541 -31.50 -16.60 -15.73
CA GLU A 541 -31.60 -17.92 -15.10
C GLU A 541 -30.24 -18.45 -14.62
N SER A 542 -29.18 -18.21 -15.39
CA SER A 542 -27.81 -18.59 -14.99
C SER A 542 -27.34 -17.88 -13.73
N ALA A 543 -27.65 -16.59 -13.57
CA ALA A 543 -27.32 -15.85 -12.36
C ALA A 543 -28.13 -16.34 -11.14
N ARG A 544 -29.41 -16.69 -11.34
CA ARG A 544 -30.28 -17.25 -10.28
C ARG A 544 -29.80 -18.62 -9.79
N SER A 545 -29.35 -19.50 -10.68
CA SER A 545 -28.83 -20.82 -10.29
C SER A 545 -27.60 -20.72 -9.38
N ILE A 546 -26.72 -19.75 -9.62
CA ILE A 546 -25.54 -19.50 -8.79
C ILE A 546 -25.93 -18.98 -7.40
N LEU A 547 -26.92 -18.08 -7.34
CA LEU A 547 -27.42 -17.61 -6.04
C LEU A 547 -27.98 -18.73 -5.19
N HIS A 548 -28.64 -19.73 -5.80
CA HIS A 548 -29.11 -20.90 -5.07
C HIS A 548 -27.97 -21.65 -4.38
N GLU A 549 -26.82 -21.80 -5.03
CA GLU A 549 -25.65 -22.44 -4.44
C GLU A 549 -25.15 -21.67 -3.20
N VAL A 550 -24.97 -20.35 -3.33
CA VAL A 550 -24.41 -19.52 -2.24
C VAL A 550 -25.39 -19.26 -1.09
N MET A 551 -26.70 -19.29 -1.35
CA MET A 551 -27.71 -19.11 -0.31
C MET A 551 -27.91 -20.36 0.55
N VAL A 552 -27.63 -21.55 0.00
CA VAL A 552 -27.84 -22.84 0.67
C VAL A 552 -26.56 -23.37 1.32
N CYS A 553 -25.38 -23.01 0.79
CA CYS A 553 -24.10 -23.16 1.48
C CYS A 553 -24.02 -22.28 2.73
#